data_AF-A0A540NHY5-F1
#
_entry.id   AF-A0A540NHY5-F1
#
_cell.length_a   1.000
_cell.length_b   1.000
_cell.length_c   1.000
_cell.angle_alpha   90.00
_cell.angle_beta   90.00
_cell.angle_gamma   90.00
#
_symmetry.space_group_name_H-M   'P 1'
#
loop_
_entity.id
_entity.type
_entity.pdbx_description
1 polymer ?
#
loop_
_entity_poly.entity_id
_entity_poly.type
_entity_poly.pdbx_seq_one_letter_code
_entity_poly.pdbx_strand_id
1 'polypeptide(L)'
;MEKSISTTMSSLAQTLKRYFKKPWEITGACAESEYKLAVPSALEYRVECLATTKVQAYVPTSNQETMYDIKYFTRDQRRNWPPIRHTVFRKVNVEKLMK
;
A
#
# COMPACT_ATOMS: atom_id res chain seq x y z
N MET A 1 -32.23 29.80 41.14
CA MET A 1 -32.18 28.67 40.17
C MET A 1 -31.39 27.54 40.82
N GLU A 2 -32.10 26.63 41.50
CA GLU A 2 -31.48 25.47 42.14
C GLU A 2 -31.04 24.47 41.06
N LYS A 3 -29.73 24.24 40.94
CA LYS A 3 -29.22 23.17 40.07
C LYS A 3 -29.49 21.84 40.76
N SER A 4 -30.28 20.97 40.12
CA SER A 4 -30.68 19.67 40.68
C SER A 4 -29.49 18.81 41.08
N ILE A 5 -29.63 18.10 42.19
CA ILE A 5 -28.64 17.18 42.80
C ILE A 5 -28.14 16.13 41.79
N SER A 6 -28.96 15.75 40.81
CA SER A 6 -28.57 14.83 39.73
C SER A 6 -27.49 15.39 38.79
N THR A 7 -27.49 16.70 38.55
CA THR A 7 -26.53 17.40 37.67
C THR A 7 -25.17 17.59 38.33
N THR A 8 -25.15 17.78 39.66
CA THR A 8 -23.90 17.84 40.44
C THR A 8 -23.26 16.46 40.62
N MET A 9 -24.06 15.40 40.75
CA MET A 9 -23.53 14.02 40.78
C MET A 9 -22.95 13.56 39.43
N SER A 10 -23.57 13.95 38.31
CA SER A 10 -23.07 13.60 36.97
C SER A 10 -21.77 14.31 36.61
N SER A 11 -21.60 15.59 37.00
CA SER A 11 -20.33 16.31 36.77
C SER A 11 -19.17 15.79 37.63
N LEU A 12 -19.44 15.34 38.87
CA LEU A 12 -18.46 14.70 39.75
C LEU A 12 -18.04 13.30 39.27
N ALA A 13 -18.99 12.50 38.77
CA ALA A 13 -18.66 11.22 38.15
C ALA A 13 -17.85 11.40 36.85
N GLN A 14 -18.11 12.48 36.11
CA GLN A 14 -17.39 12.80 34.88
C GLN A 14 -15.97 13.31 35.14
N THR A 15 -15.73 14.05 36.23
CA THR A 15 -14.37 14.42 36.66
C THR A 15 -13.60 13.23 37.20
N LEU A 16 -14.22 12.33 37.98
CA LEU A 16 -13.54 11.11 38.45
C LEU A 16 -13.08 10.22 37.28
N LYS A 17 -13.91 10.06 36.23
CA LYS A 17 -13.56 9.28 35.03
C LYS A 17 -12.32 9.83 34.29
N ARG A 18 -12.04 11.14 34.37
CA ARG A 18 -10.84 11.75 33.77
C ARG A 18 -9.53 11.35 34.46
N TYR A 19 -9.58 10.89 35.71
CA TYR A 19 -8.38 10.46 36.45
C TYR A 19 -8.03 8.98 36.21
N PHE A 20 -9.00 8.16 35.78
CA PHE A 20 -8.78 6.74 35.50
C PHE A 20 -8.48 6.44 34.02
N LYS A 21 -8.84 7.35 33.12
CA LYS A 21 -8.64 7.20 31.68
C LYS A 21 -7.65 8.22 31.18
N LYS A 22 -6.79 7.83 30.23
CA LYS A 22 -5.95 8.82 29.57
C LYS A 22 -6.86 9.79 28.82
N PRO A 23 -6.55 11.10 28.77
CA PRO A 23 -7.47 12.10 28.19
C PRO A 23 -7.94 11.79 26.76
N TRP A 24 -7.12 11.13 25.96
CA TRP A 24 -7.41 10.72 24.56
C TRP A 24 -8.17 9.40 24.43
N GLU A 25 -8.48 8.71 25.54
CA GLU A 25 -9.32 7.50 25.57
C GLU A 25 -10.81 7.84 25.82
N ILE A 26 -11.14 9.13 25.96
CA ILE A 26 -12.50 9.59 26.27
C ILE A 26 -13.33 9.75 24.99
N THR A 27 -12.70 10.20 23.89
CA THR A 27 -13.35 10.42 22.59
C THR A 27 -12.40 10.11 21.44
N GLY A 28 -12.96 9.75 20.28
CA GLY A 28 -12.20 9.43 19.06
C GLY A 28 -11.92 7.93 18.91
N ALA A 29 -11.12 7.56 17.90
CA ALA A 29 -10.85 6.17 17.56
C ALA A 29 -10.27 5.37 18.74
N CYS A 30 -9.43 5.99 19.59
CA CYS A 30 -8.86 5.34 20.77
C CYS A 30 -9.88 5.00 21.87
N ALA A 31 -11.12 5.50 21.79
CA ALA A 31 -12.22 5.19 22.71
C ALA A 31 -13.12 4.05 22.22
N GLU A 32 -12.95 3.59 20.97
CA GLU A 32 -13.75 2.53 20.37
C GLU A 32 -13.27 1.14 20.81
N SER A 33 -14.19 0.21 21.03
CA SER A 33 -13.84 -1.15 21.50
C SER A 33 -13.06 -1.97 20.49
N GLU A 34 -13.14 -1.61 19.20
CA GLU A 34 -12.43 -2.29 18.11
C GLU A 34 -11.01 -1.77 17.92
N TYR A 35 -10.69 -0.60 18.51
CA TYR A 35 -9.38 0.01 18.36
C TYR A 35 -8.29 -0.82 19.06
N LYS A 36 -7.28 -1.21 18.27
CA LYS A 36 -6.09 -1.91 18.75
C LYS A 36 -4.86 -1.05 18.48
N LEU A 37 -3.95 -1.04 19.45
CA LEU A 37 -2.66 -0.38 19.29
C LEU A 37 -1.82 -1.15 18.25
N ALA A 38 -1.23 -0.41 17.32
CA ALA A 38 -0.41 -0.97 16.24
C ALA A 38 1.01 -1.40 16.68
N VAL A 39 1.19 -1.72 17.97
CA VAL A 39 2.47 -2.16 18.52
C VAL A 39 2.39 -3.69 18.64
N PRO A 40 2.80 -4.45 17.61
CA PRO A 40 2.74 -5.89 17.69
C PRO A 40 3.76 -6.40 18.70
N SER A 41 3.43 -7.51 19.36
CA SER A 41 4.40 -8.18 20.24
C SER A 41 5.52 -8.81 19.43
N ALA A 42 6.71 -8.92 20.02
CA ALA A 42 7.85 -9.57 19.37
C ALA A 42 7.60 -11.07 19.08
N LEU A 43 6.66 -11.70 19.79
CA LEU A 43 6.26 -13.09 19.55
C LEU A 43 5.24 -13.23 18.41
N GLU A 44 4.57 -12.16 18.02
CA GLU A 44 3.58 -12.16 16.93
C GLU A 44 4.18 -11.68 15.62
N TYR A 45 5.05 -10.67 15.67
CA TYR A 45 5.66 -10.08 14.48
C TYR A 45 7.03 -10.69 14.19
N ARG A 46 7.19 -11.24 12.98
CA ARG A 46 8.45 -11.86 12.50
C ARG A 46 8.99 -12.94 13.43
N VAL A 47 8.12 -13.91 13.74
CA VAL A 47 8.47 -15.14 14.48
C VAL A 47 9.66 -15.86 13.86
N GLU A 48 9.72 -15.87 12.52
CA GLU A 48 10.84 -16.41 11.77
C GLU A 48 11.75 -15.30 11.27
N CYS A 49 13.06 -15.51 11.39
CA CYS A 49 14.06 -14.64 10.79
C CYS A 49 13.96 -14.73 9.26
N LEU A 50 14.18 -13.61 8.57
CA LEU A 50 14.10 -13.55 7.10
C LEU A 50 15.05 -14.54 6.40
N ALA A 51 16.22 -14.79 6.99
CA ALA A 51 17.22 -15.70 6.45
C ALA A 51 16.95 -17.17 6.80
N THR A 52 16.16 -17.44 7.84
CA THR A 52 15.91 -18.78 8.38
C THR A 52 14.42 -19.09 8.30
N THR A 53 13.95 -19.31 7.08
CA THR A 53 12.57 -19.70 6.81
C THR A 53 12.44 -21.22 6.81
N LYS A 54 11.33 -21.74 7.32
CA LYS A 54 11.08 -23.20 7.34
C LYS A 54 10.72 -23.76 5.96
N VAL A 55 10.31 -22.90 5.03
CA VAL A 55 9.83 -23.27 3.70
C VAL A 55 10.90 -22.94 2.67
N GLN A 56 11.24 -23.93 1.84
CA GLN A 56 12.06 -23.69 0.66
C GLN A 56 11.19 -23.09 -0.45
N ALA A 57 11.41 -21.81 -0.77
CA ALA A 57 10.71 -21.15 -1.86
C ALA A 57 11.23 -21.63 -3.23
N TYR A 58 10.33 -22.04 -4.12
CA TYR A 58 10.62 -22.29 -5.54
C TYR A 58 10.03 -21.15 -6.38
N VAL A 59 10.87 -20.18 -6.76
CA VAL A 59 10.45 -19.02 -7.56
C VAL A 59 10.57 -19.37 -9.04
N PRO A 60 9.47 -19.39 -9.81
CA PRO A 60 9.53 -19.69 -11.24
C PRO A 60 10.26 -18.56 -11.99
N THR A 61 11.16 -18.95 -12.90
CA THR A 61 11.98 -18.00 -13.68
C THR A 61 11.50 -17.81 -15.11
N SER A 62 10.82 -18.81 -15.68
CA SER A 62 10.35 -18.81 -17.06
C SER A 62 8.96 -19.42 -17.16
N ASN A 63 8.24 -19.04 -18.21
CA ASN A 63 6.92 -19.61 -18.49
C ASN A 63 7.09 -21.03 -19.05
N GLN A 64 6.15 -21.92 -18.72
CA GLN A 64 6.17 -23.32 -19.15
C GLN A 64 6.23 -23.47 -20.67
N GLU A 65 5.52 -22.61 -21.40
CA GLU A 65 5.52 -22.57 -22.87
C GLU A 65 6.92 -22.35 -23.45
N THR A 66 7.73 -21.51 -22.79
CA THR A 66 9.08 -21.14 -23.24
C THR A 66 10.18 -22.04 -22.71
N MET A 67 9.86 -22.98 -21.81
CA MET A 67 10.86 -23.90 -21.26
C MET A 67 11.34 -24.91 -22.31
N TYR A 68 10.43 -25.45 -23.11
CA TYR A 68 10.75 -26.43 -24.15
C TYR A 68 10.79 -25.83 -25.55
N ASP A 69 9.92 -24.86 -25.89
CA ASP A 69 10.05 -24.09 -27.14
C ASP A 69 10.96 -22.87 -26.93
N ILE A 70 12.27 -23.10 -27.07
CA ILE A 70 13.31 -22.12 -26.73
C ILE A 70 13.63 -21.12 -27.85
N LYS A 71 12.80 -21.02 -28.89
CA LYS A 71 13.04 -20.10 -30.02
C LYS A 71 13.15 -18.67 -29.50
N TYR A 72 14.34 -18.08 -29.62
CA TYR A 72 14.60 -16.76 -29.07
C TYR A 72 14.13 -15.63 -29.98
N PHE A 73 14.25 -15.77 -31.30
CA PHE A 73 13.98 -14.68 -32.24
C PHE A 73 12.52 -14.21 -32.24
N THR A 74 11.56 -15.10 -31.93
CA THR A 74 10.14 -14.76 -31.76
C THR A 74 9.87 -13.98 -30.47
N ARG A 75 10.72 -14.19 -29.44
CA ARG A 75 10.61 -13.57 -28.12
C ARG A 75 11.45 -12.31 -27.96
N ASP A 76 12.42 -12.08 -28.84
CA ASP A 76 13.37 -10.97 -28.76
C ASP A 76 12.69 -9.62 -29.02
N GLN A 77 12.13 -9.02 -27.96
CA GLN A 77 11.54 -7.69 -28.01
C GLN A 77 12.59 -6.59 -28.17
N ARG A 78 13.86 -6.84 -27.84
CA ARG A 78 14.93 -5.83 -27.92
C ARG A 78 15.27 -5.48 -29.37
N ARG A 79 15.16 -6.44 -30.28
CA ARG A 79 15.46 -6.25 -31.72
C ARG A 79 14.21 -6.15 -32.59
N ASN A 80 13.04 -6.49 -32.07
CA ASN A 80 11.77 -6.45 -32.80
C ASN A 80 11.17 -5.02 -32.92
N TRP A 81 11.99 -3.99 -32.83
CA TRP A 81 11.55 -2.62 -33.06
C TRP A 81 11.65 -2.31 -34.55
N PRO A 82 10.66 -1.61 -35.12
CA PRO A 82 10.73 -1.22 -36.52
C PRO A 82 11.93 -0.28 -36.73
N PRO A 83 12.63 -0.40 -37.87
CA PRO A 83 13.78 0.45 -38.15
C PRO A 83 13.37 1.91 -38.25
N ILE A 84 14.25 2.81 -37.79
CA ILE A 84 14.04 4.25 -37.88
C ILE A 84 14.01 4.66 -39.35
N ARG A 85 12.93 5.32 -39.77
CA ARG A 85 12.78 5.87 -41.11
C ARG A 85 13.04 7.37 -41.06
N HIS A 86 14.09 7.82 -41.75
CA HIS A 86 14.42 9.23 -41.85
C HIS A 86 13.83 9.81 -43.15
N THR A 87 13.00 10.84 -43.04
CA THR A 87 12.42 11.57 -44.18
C THR A 87 12.75 13.05 -44.06
N VAL A 88 13.33 13.64 -45.11
CA VAL A 88 13.66 15.07 -45.13
C VAL A 88 12.50 15.86 -45.74
N PHE A 89 11.94 16.79 -44.97
CA PHE A 89 10.91 17.71 -45.45
C PHE A 89 11.54 19.02 -45.93
N ARG A 90 11.23 19.41 -47.17
CA ARG A 90 11.56 20.72 -47.73
C ARG A 90 10.32 21.62 -47.72
N LYS A 91 10.52 22.93 -47.89
CA LYS A 91 9.43 23.93 -47.96
C LYS A 91 8.26 23.48 -48.85
N VAL A 92 8.55 22.98 -50.06
CA VAL A 92 7.53 22.47 -51.01
C VAL A 92 6.70 21.32 -50.45
N ASN A 93 7.30 20.40 -49.68
CA ASN A 93 6.59 19.27 -49.08
C ASN A 93 5.66 19.75 -47.96
N VAL A 94 6.08 20.74 -47.19
CA VAL A 94 5.30 21.33 -46.10
C VAL A 94 4.14 22.16 -46.65
N GLU A 95 4.38 23.02 -47.64
CA GLU A 95 3.34 23.81 -48.31
C GLU A 95 2.26 22.93 -48.97
N LYS A 96 2.65 21.77 -49.48
CA LYS A 96 1.71 20.78 -50.03
C LYS A 96 0.87 20.10 -48.94
N LEU A 97 1.40 19.88 -47.74
CA LEU A 97 0.66 19.31 -46.60
C LEU A 97 -0.30 20.32 -45.95
N MET A 98 -0.09 21.62 -46.16
CA MET A 98 -0.92 22.70 -45.62
C MET A 98 -2.15 23.04 -46.49
N LYS A 99 -2.18 22.55 -47.74
CA LYS A 99 -3.34 22.64 -48.63
C LYS A 99 -4.29 21.50 -48.38
#